data_AF-A0A4Y1R8J2-F1
#
_entry.id   AF-A0A4Y1R8J2-F1
#
_cell.length_a   1.000
_cell.length_b   1.000
_cell.length_c   1.000
_cell.angle_alpha   90.00
_cell.angle_beta   90.00
_cell.angle_gamma   90.00
#
_symmetry.space_group_name_H-M   'P 1'
#
loop_
_entity.id
_entity.type
_entity.pdbx_description
1 polymer ?
#
loop_
_entity_poly.entity_id
_entity_poly.type
_entity_poly.pdbx_seq_one_letter_code
_entity_poly.pdbx_strand_id
1 'polypeptide(L)'
;QSSTLPGAALLCLSFTPKDVNTLGTSKGLRDVHAGYEKALLEIASSLQLSRNIFIALISLQSWKSFVRRWVRADVLSFDAKVPSVLLDKTAKAASDILKSMIKAAEEAIPRSAENIALAIGALCVVLPPSAHAVKSDASKFLLNWLVQHEHEHRKWSAAISLGLISSCLHVTDHKQKFENITGLVEVMCSSNSTLVRGACGLALGFSCQDLLTRVDAGDNSDMDKETGKMTEADLLGMIVKALSLMIGQLTQLPSDVMESLSAYFPPNTFGIDMNITAELSHENSDDSLEDIWGVAGLVLGLASSVGALYRAGAHDAVLKIKDLIISWIPHMTTSVQGSRSFSGVSEIVLSVGSCLALPIVVEFCQRLELMDDNKVRHLVNGYRELISELLSVKKSGTFYHSLLMASCIGAGSLLACILNDDTQIMTASGDHNNIKVWDIQEKKCTAILMGHTGSVKSLCPHPTNPEIIVSGSRDGSFALWDMRCNSSSKNIHGEIAICSTAVVKGAHLFPRAKRVRRRKAASMSITPVLYLKDEVSIATAGAVDSIVKFWDTRSLKNVVTQTSPHLESTEKSIISPDAAHILSGSSDGNAYIWQVNKPQEDPVILKSHDGEVTAVDCSHLELSE
;
A
#
# COMPACT_ATOMS: atom_id res chain seq x y z
N GLN A 1 -14.14 -16.61 -24.77
CA GLN A 1 -12.74 -16.18 -24.60
C GLN A 1 -12.36 -16.09 -23.11
N SER A 2 -13.27 -15.64 -22.23
CA SER A 2 -13.14 -15.70 -20.76
C SER A 2 -12.79 -17.11 -20.24
N SER A 3 -13.50 -18.13 -20.72
CA SER A 3 -13.31 -19.53 -20.28
C SER A 3 -12.01 -20.20 -20.74
N THR A 4 -11.38 -19.70 -21.82
CA THR A 4 -10.18 -20.33 -22.40
C THR A 4 -8.89 -19.84 -21.76
N LEU A 5 -8.85 -18.60 -21.26
CA LEU A 5 -7.69 -17.99 -20.59
C LEU A 5 -8.16 -17.09 -19.42
N PRO A 6 -8.62 -17.67 -18.30
CA PRO A 6 -9.24 -16.91 -17.21
C PRO A 6 -8.32 -15.85 -16.58
N GLY A 7 -7.02 -16.14 -16.45
CA GLY A 7 -6.05 -15.17 -15.93
C GLY A 7 -5.87 -13.95 -16.83
N ALA A 8 -5.82 -14.13 -18.14
CA ALA A 8 -5.76 -13.01 -19.10
C ALA A 8 -7.08 -12.23 -19.14
N ALA A 9 -8.21 -12.92 -18.94
CA ALA A 9 -9.52 -12.29 -18.87
C ALA A 9 -9.62 -11.29 -17.70
N LEU A 10 -9.04 -11.61 -16.54
CA LEU A 10 -8.96 -10.68 -15.40
C LEU A 10 -8.25 -9.37 -15.74
N LEU A 11 -7.26 -9.41 -16.63
CA LEU A 11 -6.46 -8.25 -17.04
C LEU A 11 -7.07 -7.49 -18.23
N CYS A 12 -7.77 -8.18 -19.14
CA CYS A 12 -8.18 -7.59 -20.41
C CYS A 12 -9.68 -7.28 -20.53
N LEU A 13 -10.55 -7.85 -19.70
CA LEU A 13 -11.99 -7.62 -19.81
C LEU A 13 -12.34 -6.17 -19.44
N SER A 14 -12.92 -5.46 -20.41
CA SER A 14 -13.53 -4.15 -20.22
C SER A 14 -14.88 -4.13 -20.91
N PHE A 15 -15.94 -3.88 -20.16
CA PHE A 15 -17.24 -3.54 -20.74
C PHE A 15 -17.30 -2.02 -20.86
N THR A 16 -17.36 -1.48 -22.08
CA THR A 16 -17.59 -0.03 -22.27
C THR A 16 -19.07 0.25 -22.44
N PRO A 17 -19.58 1.42 -21.99
CA PRO A 17 -20.97 1.82 -22.24
C PRO A 17 -21.32 1.88 -23.74
N LYS A 18 -20.33 2.02 -24.63
CA LYS A 18 -20.51 2.05 -26.08
C LYS A 18 -20.81 0.67 -26.66
N ASP A 19 -20.32 -0.40 -26.06
CA ASP A 19 -20.56 -1.78 -26.51
C ASP A 19 -22.00 -2.25 -26.23
N VAL A 20 -22.71 -1.55 -25.34
CA VAL A 20 -24.09 -1.85 -24.94
C VAL A 20 -25.13 -1.04 -25.76
N ASN A 21 -24.68 -0.06 -26.54
CA ASN A 21 -25.58 0.75 -27.38
C ASN A 21 -26.09 0.02 -28.65
N THR A 22 -25.71 -1.22 -28.89
CA THR A 22 -26.29 -2.05 -29.97
C THR A 22 -27.62 -2.71 -29.56
N LEU A 23 -28.02 -2.65 -28.28
CA LEU A 23 -29.33 -3.13 -27.81
C LEU A 23 -30.06 -2.06 -26.99
N GLY A 24 -31.04 -1.40 -27.62
CA GLY A 24 -32.27 -0.92 -26.98
C GLY A 24 -32.17 0.03 -25.78
N THR A 25 -32.46 1.30 -26.05
CA THR A 25 -32.63 2.40 -25.10
C THR A 25 -33.43 2.04 -23.84
N SER A 26 -32.85 2.39 -22.67
CA SER A 26 -33.34 2.25 -21.28
C SER A 26 -33.12 0.92 -20.54
N LYS A 27 -32.73 -0.18 -21.22
CA LYS A 27 -32.33 -1.45 -20.56
C LYS A 27 -30.81 -1.63 -20.41
N GLY A 28 -30.01 -0.95 -21.23
CA GLY A 28 -28.55 -1.14 -21.30
C GLY A 28 -27.70 -0.81 -20.06
N LEU A 29 -28.26 -0.17 -19.02
CA LEU A 29 -27.50 0.16 -17.80
C LEU A 29 -27.45 -1.01 -16.79
N ARG A 30 -28.48 -1.86 -16.74
CA ARG A 30 -28.44 -3.12 -15.96
C ARG A 30 -27.59 -4.20 -16.63
N ASP A 31 -27.37 -4.06 -17.94
CA ASP A 31 -26.62 -5.05 -18.73
C ASP A 31 -25.10 -5.00 -18.46
N VAL A 32 -24.53 -3.86 -18.03
CA VAL A 32 -23.10 -3.76 -17.70
C VAL A 32 -22.79 -4.47 -16.38
N HIS A 33 -23.60 -4.22 -15.33
CA HIS A 33 -23.47 -4.90 -14.04
C HIS A 33 -23.65 -6.42 -14.21
N ALA A 34 -24.71 -6.85 -14.92
CA ALA A 34 -24.95 -8.26 -15.23
C ALA A 34 -23.84 -8.88 -16.09
N GLY A 35 -23.22 -8.10 -17.00
CA GLY A 35 -22.08 -8.52 -17.80
C GLY A 35 -20.84 -8.84 -16.95
N TYR A 36 -20.51 -7.97 -15.99
CA TYR A 36 -19.43 -8.22 -15.04
C TYR A 36 -19.76 -9.36 -14.07
N GLU A 37 -21.00 -9.49 -13.60
CA GLU A 37 -21.44 -10.61 -12.74
C GLU A 37 -21.30 -11.96 -13.46
N LYS A 38 -21.73 -12.04 -14.73
CA LYS A 38 -21.53 -13.25 -15.55
C LYS A 38 -20.06 -13.55 -15.78
N ALA A 39 -19.25 -12.54 -16.09
CA ALA A 39 -17.80 -12.70 -16.22
C ALA A 39 -17.15 -13.17 -14.92
N LEU A 40 -17.58 -12.67 -13.76
CA LEU A 40 -17.12 -13.12 -12.44
C LEU A 40 -17.36 -14.63 -12.28
N LEU A 41 -18.59 -15.11 -12.55
CA LEU A 41 -18.95 -16.52 -12.43
C LEU A 41 -18.16 -17.42 -13.40
N GLU A 42 -18.00 -17.00 -14.65
CA GLU A 42 -17.22 -17.74 -15.66
C GLU A 42 -15.73 -17.81 -15.29
N ILE A 43 -15.15 -16.71 -14.80
CA ILE A 43 -13.73 -16.68 -14.41
C ILE A 43 -13.52 -17.45 -13.11
N ALA A 44 -14.39 -17.28 -12.11
CA ALA A 44 -14.29 -17.97 -10.83
C ALA A 44 -14.45 -19.50 -10.98
N SER A 45 -15.26 -19.97 -11.92
CA SER A 45 -15.42 -21.40 -12.20
C SER A 45 -14.27 -22.02 -12.99
N SER A 46 -13.54 -21.22 -13.78
CA SER A 46 -12.44 -21.69 -14.64
C SER A 46 -11.05 -21.47 -14.05
N LEU A 47 -10.89 -20.52 -13.12
CA LEU A 47 -9.62 -20.23 -12.46
C LEU A 47 -9.31 -21.31 -11.41
N GLN A 48 -8.26 -22.09 -11.64
CA GLN A 48 -7.81 -23.10 -10.69
C GLN A 48 -6.68 -22.52 -9.83
N LEU A 49 -7.02 -22.17 -8.59
CA LEU A 49 -6.02 -21.93 -7.56
C LEU A 49 -5.47 -23.30 -7.15
N SER A 50 -4.20 -23.56 -7.45
CA SER A 50 -3.50 -24.67 -6.79
C SER A 50 -3.37 -24.36 -5.30
N ARG A 51 -3.04 -25.35 -4.46
CA ARG A 51 -2.70 -25.18 -3.02
C ARG A 51 -1.38 -24.38 -2.86
N ASN A 52 -1.36 -23.18 -3.42
CA ASN A 52 -0.22 -22.30 -3.58
C ASN A 52 -0.69 -20.88 -3.25
N ILE A 53 -0.37 -20.45 -2.03
CA ILE A 53 -0.73 -19.13 -1.51
C ILE A 53 -0.19 -18.01 -2.41
N PHE A 54 0.98 -18.18 -3.01
CA PHE A 54 1.56 -17.16 -3.87
C PHE A 54 0.77 -16.96 -5.18
N ILE A 55 0.27 -18.05 -5.78
CA ILE A 55 -0.60 -17.93 -6.97
C ILE A 55 -1.91 -17.21 -6.60
N ALA A 56 -2.42 -17.40 -5.39
CA ALA A 56 -3.57 -16.66 -4.88
C ALA A 56 -3.27 -15.16 -4.68
N LEU A 57 -2.06 -14.79 -4.28
CA LEU A 57 -1.65 -13.38 -4.21
C LEU A 57 -1.57 -12.74 -5.60
N ILE A 58 -1.07 -13.46 -6.61
CA ILE A 58 -1.05 -12.97 -8.00
C ILE A 58 -2.48 -12.82 -8.55
N SER A 59 -3.33 -13.82 -8.30
CA SER A 59 -4.73 -13.77 -8.75
C SER A 59 -5.46 -12.59 -8.11
N LEU A 60 -5.22 -12.32 -6.82
CA LEU A 60 -5.75 -11.16 -6.12
C LEU A 60 -5.35 -9.84 -6.81
N GLN A 61 -4.09 -9.65 -7.20
CA GLN A 61 -3.67 -8.43 -7.94
C GLN A 61 -4.43 -8.30 -9.28
N SER A 62 -4.71 -9.41 -9.94
CA SER A 62 -5.50 -9.44 -11.17
C SER A 62 -6.98 -9.09 -10.90
N TRP A 63 -7.56 -9.63 -9.82
CA TRP A 63 -8.90 -9.30 -9.35
C TRP A 63 -9.05 -7.81 -9.01
N LYS A 64 -8.05 -7.17 -8.41
CA LYS A 64 -8.09 -5.72 -8.13
C LYS A 64 -8.33 -4.91 -9.40
N SER A 65 -7.64 -5.25 -10.49
CA SER A 65 -7.80 -4.55 -11.77
C SER A 65 -9.18 -4.77 -12.39
N PHE A 66 -9.69 -6.00 -12.32
CA PHE A 66 -11.04 -6.34 -12.77
C PHE A 66 -12.12 -5.58 -11.99
N VAL A 67 -12.09 -5.65 -10.65
CA VAL A 67 -13.09 -5.01 -9.78
C VAL A 67 -13.03 -3.49 -9.87
N ARG A 68 -11.85 -2.90 -10.01
CA ARG A 68 -11.70 -1.45 -10.27
C ARG A 68 -12.46 -1.01 -11.52
N ARG A 69 -12.42 -1.81 -12.59
CA ARG A 69 -13.19 -1.52 -13.81
C ARG A 69 -14.69 -1.70 -13.61
N TRP A 70 -15.09 -2.74 -12.87
CA TRP A 70 -16.50 -2.96 -12.53
C TRP A 70 -17.07 -1.79 -11.72
N VAL A 71 -16.42 -1.40 -10.61
CA VAL A 71 -16.85 -0.25 -9.79
C VAL A 71 -16.91 1.02 -10.61
N ARG A 72 -15.91 1.31 -11.46
CA ARG A 72 -15.93 2.50 -12.34
C ARG A 72 -17.09 2.47 -13.33
N ALA A 73 -17.33 1.33 -13.98
CA ALA A 73 -18.41 1.18 -14.93
C ALA A 73 -19.79 1.34 -14.28
N ASP A 74 -19.95 0.82 -13.05
CA ASP A 74 -21.20 0.91 -12.31
C ASP A 74 -21.43 2.32 -11.74
N VAL A 75 -20.38 3.01 -11.29
CA VAL A 75 -20.48 4.43 -10.88
C VAL A 75 -20.91 5.32 -12.05
N LEU A 76 -20.43 5.03 -13.27
CA LEU A 76 -20.85 5.72 -14.50
C LEU A 76 -22.30 5.38 -14.90
N SER A 77 -22.86 4.28 -14.38
CA SER A 77 -24.23 3.86 -14.65
C SER A 77 -25.27 4.61 -13.79
N PHE A 78 -24.85 5.16 -12.63
CA PHE A 78 -25.72 5.96 -11.77
C PHE A 78 -26.07 7.32 -12.39
N ASP A 79 -27.30 7.36 -12.92
CA ASP A 79 -27.95 8.48 -13.64
C ASP A 79 -27.63 9.88 -13.06
N ALA A 80 -27.45 10.86 -13.94
CA ALA A 80 -27.10 12.25 -13.60
C ALA A 80 -28.22 13.04 -12.88
N LYS A 81 -29.34 12.39 -12.55
CA LYS A 81 -30.57 13.04 -12.05
C LYS A 81 -30.57 13.35 -10.56
N VAL A 82 -29.68 12.75 -9.78
CA VAL A 82 -29.51 13.09 -8.36
C VAL A 82 -28.10 13.63 -8.16
N PRO A 83 -27.92 14.88 -7.71
CA PRO A 83 -26.64 15.41 -7.29
C PRO A 83 -26.27 14.80 -5.93
N SER A 84 -26.00 13.49 -5.90
CA SER A 84 -25.34 12.87 -4.76
C SER A 84 -23.83 13.00 -4.93
N VAL A 85 -23.13 13.17 -3.81
CA VAL A 85 -21.66 13.24 -3.78
C VAL A 85 -21.09 11.97 -4.41
N LEU A 86 -20.05 12.08 -5.24
CA LEU A 86 -19.44 10.94 -5.93
C LEU A 86 -19.08 9.78 -4.97
N LEU A 87 -18.72 10.12 -3.73
CA LEU A 87 -18.43 9.17 -2.64
C LEU A 87 -19.66 8.30 -2.30
N ASP A 88 -20.86 8.88 -2.24
CA ASP A 88 -22.10 8.13 -2.00
C ASP A 88 -22.42 7.19 -3.16
N LYS A 89 -22.13 7.61 -4.40
CA LYS A 89 -22.29 6.76 -5.58
C LYS A 89 -21.32 5.58 -5.56
N THR A 90 -20.07 5.81 -5.17
CA THR A 90 -19.07 4.74 -5.06
C THR A 90 -19.41 3.73 -3.96
N ALA A 91 -19.84 4.19 -2.78
CA ALA A 91 -20.24 3.31 -1.68
C ALA A 91 -21.48 2.48 -2.03
N LYS A 92 -22.46 3.09 -2.72
CA LYS A 92 -23.65 2.40 -3.19
C LYS A 92 -23.33 1.34 -4.26
N ALA A 93 -22.57 1.71 -5.29
CA ALA A 93 -22.09 0.77 -6.31
C ALA A 93 -21.34 -0.40 -5.67
N ALA A 94 -20.44 -0.11 -4.72
CA ALA A 94 -19.69 -1.12 -4.00
C ALA A 94 -20.57 -2.05 -3.16
N SER A 95 -21.60 -1.53 -2.51
CA SER A 95 -22.57 -2.34 -1.74
C SER A 95 -23.37 -3.27 -2.65
N ASP A 96 -23.81 -2.79 -3.81
CA ASP A 96 -24.56 -3.61 -4.79
C ASP A 96 -23.66 -4.72 -5.38
N ILE A 97 -22.42 -4.39 -5.74
CA ILE A 97 -21.41 -5.37 -6.19
C ILE A 97 -21.11 -6.40 -5.09
N LEU A 98 -20.91 -5.96 -3.83
CA LEU A 98 -20.64 -6.86 -2.71
C LEU A 98 -21.80 -7.85 -2.49
N LYS A 99 -23.06 -7.39 -2.57
CA LYS A 99 -24.23 -8.27 -2.44
C LYS A 99 -24.29 -9.32 -3.55
N SER A 100 -24.00 -8.94 -4.78
CA SER A 100 -23.93 -9.89 -5.91
C SER A 100 -22.81 -10.91 -5.69
N MET A 101 -21.62 -10.47 -5.28
CA MET A 101 -20.49 -11.36 -4.96
C MET A 101 -20.82 -12.33 -3.83
N ILE A 102 -21.42 -11.86 -2.72
CA ILE A 102 -21.81 -12.71 -1.58
C ILE A 102 -22.80 -13.79 -2.03
N LYS A 103 -23.86 -13.40 -2.75
CA LYS A 103 -24.85 -14.34 -3.29
C LYS A 103 -24.20 -15.37 -4.21
N ALA A 104 -23.33 -14.92 -5.12
CA ALA A 104 -22.57 -15.80 -6.00
C ALA A 104 -21.66 -16.76 -5.21
N ALA A 105 -21.08 -16.31 -4.10
CA ALA A 105 -20.23 -17.13 -3.25
C ALA A 105 -21.00 -18.25 -2.53
N GLU A 106 -22.19 -17.95 -2.02
CA GLU A 106 -23.08 -18.90 -1.34
C GLU A 106 -23.64 -19.97 -2.29
N GLU A 107 -23.98 -19.59 -3.52
CA GLU A 107 -24.51 -20.51 -4.55
C GLU A 107 -23.41 -21.32 -5.27
N ALA A 108 -22.13 -20.94 -5.11
CA ALA A 108 -21.01 -21.54 -5.84
C ALA A 108 -20.45 -22.83 -5.21
N ILE A 109 -19.98 -23.72 -6.09
CA ILE A 109 -19.16 -24.90 -5.74
C ILE A 109 -17.92 -24.42 -4.96
N PRO A 110 -17.45 -25.14 -3.92
CA PRO A 110 -16.34 -24.71 -3.06
C PRO A 110 -15.12 -24.14 -3.78
N ARG A 111 -14.70 -24.70 -4.92
CA ARG A 111 -13.58 -24.19 -5.75
C ARG A 111 -13.83 -22.80 -6.33
N SER A 112 -15.03 -22.55 -6.84
CA SER A 112 -15.41 -21.23 -7.36
C SER A 112 -15.60 -20.22 -6.22
N ALA A 113 -16.09 -20.69 -5.07
CA ALA A 113 -16.21 -19.87 -3.87
C ALA A 113 -14.85 -19.33 -3.39
N GLU A 114 -13.74 -20.08 -3.56
CA GLU A 114 -12.39 -19.59 -3.22
C GLU A 114 -12.01 -18.34 -4.02
N ASN A 115 -12.26 -18.38 -5.34
CA ASN A 115 -11.97 -17.26 -6.23
C ASN A 115 -12.84 -16.04 -5.94
N ILE A 116 -14.11 -16.28 -5.59
CA ILE A 116 -15.05 -15.21 -5.23
C ILE A 116 -14.62 -14.55 -3.90
N ALA A 117 -14.14 -15.32 -2.92
CA ALA A 117 -13.59 -14.75 -1.69
C ALA A 117 -12.42 -13.79 -1.97
N LEU A 118 -11.48 -14.19 -2.84
CA LEU A 118 -10.38 -13.31 -3.28
C LEU A 118 -10.89 -12.06 -4.01
N ALA A 119 -11.95 -12.19 -4.82
CA ALA A 119 -12.57 -11.04 -5.50
C ALA A 119 -13.20 -10.06 -4.50
N ILE A 120 -13.83 -10.55 -3.41
CA ILE A 120 -14.35 -9.72 -2.31
C ILE A 120 -13.21 -8.97 -1.60
N GLY A 121 -12.09 -9.65 -1.32
CA GLY A 121 -10.89 -9.00 -0.78
C GLY A 121 -10.36 -7.91 -1.71
N ALA A 122 -10.29 -8.20 -3.02
CA ALA A 122 -9.85 -7.24 -4.02
C ALA A 122 -10.77 -6.02 -4.15
N LEU A 123 -12.10 -6.21 -4.02
CA LEU A 123 -13.07 -5.12 -3.95
C LEU A 123 -12.71 -4.15 -2.84
N CYS A 124 -12.54 -4.64 -1.61
CA CYS A 124 -12.31 -3.81 -0.44
C CYS A 124 -10.99 -3.01 -0.50
N VAL A 125 -9.95 -3.56 -1.14
CA VAL A 125 -8.66 -2.88 -1.35
C VAL A 125 -8.79 -1.75 -2.37
N VAL A 126 -9.68 -1.87 -3.36
CA VAL A 126 -9.89 -0.84 -4.39
C VAL A 126 -10.78 0.31 -3.89
N LEU A 127 -11.57 0.08 -2.84
CA LEU A 127 -12.51 1.06 -2.31
C LEU A 127 -11.81 2.17 -1.52
N PRO A 128 -12.27 3.43 -1.66
CA PRO A 128 -11.76 4.55 -0.87
C PRO A 128 -12.04 4.35 0.63
N PRO A 129 -11.29 5.01 1.54
CA PRO A 129 -11.50 4.92 2.98
C PRO A 129 -12.93 5.27 3.42
N SER A 130 -13.63 6.14 2.69
CA SER A 130 -15.02 6.53 2.97
C SER A 130 -16.01 5.37 2.92
N ALA A 131 -15.75 4.33 2.12
CA ALA A 131 -16.60 3.15 1.98
C ALA A 131 -16.37 2.11 3.10
N HIS A 132 -15.99 2.57 4.29
CA HIS A 132 -15.70 1.74 5.47
C HIS A 132 -16.83 0.76 5.84
N ALA A 133 -18.11 1.16 5.75
CA ALA A 133 -19.25 0.28 5.99
C ALA A 133 -19.25 -0.98 5.10
N VAL A 134 -18.93 -0.83 3.80
CA VAL A 134 -18.83 -1.95 2.85
C VAL A 134 -17.67 -2.87 3.22
N LYS A 135 -16.54 -2.31 3.66
CA LYS A 135 -15.37 -3.09 4.11
C LYS A 135 -15.69 -3.87 5.39
N SER A 136 -16.38 -3.24 6.35
CA SER A 136 -16.87 -3.89 7.57
C SER A 136 -17.80 -5.06 7.24
N ASP A 137 -18.81 -4.85 6.39
CA ASP A 137 -19.77 -5.90 6.02
C ASP A 137 -19.09 -7.08 5.30
N ALA A 138 -18.15 -6.79 4.40
CA ALA A 138 -17.35 -7.82 3.75
C ALA A 138 -16.49 -8.61 4.74
N SER A 139 -15.88 -7.93 5.74
CA SER A 139 -15.07 -8.61 6.76
C SER A 139 -15.88 -9.54 7.64
N LYS A 140 -17.09 -9.13 8.06
CA LYS A 140 -18.01 -9.97 8.85
C LYS A 140 -18.42 -11.22 8.08
N PHE A 141 -18.76 -11.07 6.79
CA PHE A 141 -19.10 -12.20 5.94
C PHE A 141 -17.94 -13.20 5.85
N LEU A 142 -16.73 -12.73 5.53
CA LEU A 142 -15.56 -13.59 5.38
C LEU A 142 -15.13 -14.23 6.70
N LEU A 143 -15.26 -13.53 7.83
CA LEU A 143 -14.97 -14.10 9.15
C LEU A 143 -15.96 -15.23 9.49
N ASN A 144 -17.25 -15.03 9.25
CA ASN A 144 -18.26 -16.10 9.42
C ASN A 144 -17.96 -17.31 8.53
N TRP A 145 -17.57 -17.06 7.28
CA TRP A 145 -17.16 -18.11 6.35
C TRP A 145 -15.89 -18.85 6.76
N LEU A 146 -14.94 -18.15 7.39
CA LEU A 146 -13.70 -18.72 7.89
C LEU A 146 -13.95 -19.68 9.06
N VAL A 147 -14.86 -19.31 9.97
CA VAL A 147 -15.21 -20.11 11.15
C VAL A 147 -16.05 -21.34 10.79
N GLN A 148 -16.89 -21.27 9.75
CA GLN A 148 -17.69 -22.42 9.30
C GLN A 148 -16.82 -23.62 8.87
N HIS A 149 -17.09 -24.81 9.43
CA HIS A 149 -16.20 -25.97 9.36
C HIS A 149 -16.27 -26.83 8.09
N GLU A 150 -17.16 -26.54 7.15
CA GLU A 150 -17.52 -27.53 6.13
C GLU A 150 -16.47 -27.71 5.01
N HIS A 151 -15.65 -26.70 4.70
CA HIS A 151 -14.71 -26.79 3.56
C HIS A 151 -13.38 -26.06 3.78
N GLU A 152 -12.26 -26.80 3.86
CA GLU A 152 -10.89 -26.23 3.97
C GLU A 152 -10.57 -25.20 2.88
N HIS A 153 -11.03 -25.49 1.66
CA HIS A 153 -10.90 -24.68 0.46
C HIS A 153 -11.46 -23.25 0.62
N ARG A 154 -12.63 -23.12 1.27
CA ARG A 154 -13.23 -21.81 1.53
C ARG A 154 -12.45 -21.02 2.58
N LYS A 155 -11.89 -21.72 3.58
CA LYS A 155 -11.22 -21.10 4.74
C LYS A 155 -9.95 -20.34 4.35
N TRP A 156 -9.06 -20.95 3.57
CA TRP A 156 -7.75 -20.33 3.31
C TRP A 156 -7.86 -19.07 2.43
N SER A 157 -8.73 -19.06 1.43
CA SER A 157 -8.98 -17.89 0.58
C SER A 157 -9.73 -16.76 1.31
N ALA A 158 -10.67 -17.13 2.19
CA ALA A 158 -11.34 -16.19 3.08
C ALA A 158 -10.35 -15.54 4.07
N ALA A 159 -9.43 -16.31 4.64
CA ALA A 159 -8.39 -15.80 5.54
C ALA A 159 -7.53 -14.72 4.86
N ILE A 160 -6.97 -15.01 3.67
CA ILE A 160 -6.14 -14.05 2.92
C ILE A 160 -6.92 -12.75 2.66
N SER A 161 -8.17 -12.87 2.23
CA SER A 161 -9.05 -11.74 1.92
C SER A 161 -9.38 -10.92 3.17
N LEU A 162 -9.63 -11.60 4.30
CA LEU A 162 -9.92 -10.96 5.59
C LEU A 162 -8.72 -10.15 6.09
N GLY A 163 -7.49 -10.67 5.98
CA GLY A 163 -6.28 -9.94 6.36
C GLY A 163 -6.05 -8.66 5.55
N LEU A 164 -6.33 -8.70 4.25
CA LEU A 164 -6.25 -7.53 3.37
C LEU A 164 -7.34 -6.49 3.67
N ILE A 165 -8.54 -6.93 4.05
CA ILE A 165 -9.60 -6.02 4.46
C ILE A 165 -9.23 -5.35 5.77
N SER A 166 -8.70 -6.13 6.73
CA SER A 166 -8.24 -5.65 8.03
C SER A 166 -7.21 -4.51 7.91
N SER A 167 -6.28 -4.60 6.96
CA SER A 167 -5.30 -3.53 6.70
C SER A 167 -5.89 -2.27 6.05
N CYS A 168 -7.11 -2.35 5.52
CA CYS A 168 -7.80 -1.27 4.82
C CYS A 168 -8.98 -0.68 5.60
N LEU A 169 -9.22 -1.13 6.84
CA LEU A 169 -10.28 -0.63 7.71
C LEU A 169 -9.99 0.79 8.17
N HIS A 170 -11.04 1.56 8.44
CA HIS A 170 -10.91 2.93 8.94
C HIS A 170 -10.59 2.91 10.45
N VAL A 171 -10.00 4.00 10.97
CA VAL A 171 -9.66 4.13 12.40
C VAL A 171 -10.89 3.90 13.28
N THR A 172 -12.06 4.35 12.86
CA THR A 172 -13.32 4.17 13.61
C THR A 172 -13.74 2.70 13.79
N ASP A 173 -13.19 1.77 13.02
CA ASP A 173 -13.59 0.35 12.99
C ASP A 173 -12.68 -0.53 13.87
N HIS A 174 -12.10 0.02 14.95
CA HIS A 174 -11.21 -0.72 15.87
C HIS A 174 -11.81 -2.04 16.37
N LYS A 175 -13.13 -2.06 16.66
CA LYS A 175 -13.82 -3.28 17.10
C LYS A 175 -13.78 -4.38 16.03
N GLN A 176 -14.01 -4.02 14.76
CA GLN A 176 -13.97 -4.99 13.67
C GLN A 176 -12.55 -5.47 13.40
N LYS A 177 -11.55 -4.57 13.49
CA LYS A 177 -10.13 -4.92 13.37
C LYS A 177 -9.72 -5.93 14.44
N PHE A 178 -10.15 -5.71 15.69
CA PHE A 178 -9.95 -6.63 16.81
C PHE A 178 -10.61 -8.01 16.57
N GLU A 179 -11.89 -8.04 16.18
CA GLU A 179 -12.63 -9.27 15.90
C GLU A 179 -11.98 -10.08 14.75
N ASN A 180 -11.52 -9.39 13.70
CA ASN A 180 -10.84 -10.02 12.57
C ASN A 180 -9.51 -10.66 12.99
N ILE A 181 -8.68 -9.94 13.75
CA ILE A 181 -7.37 -10.45 14.22
C ILE A 181 -7.58 -11.64 15.16
N THR A 182 -8.51 -11.51 16.12
CA THR A 182 -8.78 -12.57 17.10
C THR A 182 -9.31 -13.84 16.42
N GLY A 183 -10.26 -13.69 15.48
CA GLY A 183 -10.79 -14.82 14.73
C GLY A 183 -9.76 -15.49 13.81
N LEU A 184 -8.85 -14.71 13.20
CA LEU A 184 -7.72 -15.26 12.43
C LEU A 184 -6.76 -16.07 13.32
N VAL A 185 -6.47 -15.58 14.53
CA VAL A 185 -5.63 -16.30 15.51
C VAL A 185 -6.32 -17.59 15.97
N GLU A 186 -7.60 -17.53 16.30
CA GLU A 186 -8.38 -18.71 16.74
C GLU A 186 -8.40 -19.80 15.66
N VAL A 187 -8.66 -19.43 14.41
CA VAL A 187 -8.70 -20.39 13.29
C VAL A 187 -7.30 -20.93 12.97
N MET A 188 -6.25 -20.11 13.12
CA MET A 188 -4.88 -20.56 12.98
C MET A 188 -4.51 -21.63 14.03
N CYS A 189 -4.93 -21.44 15.30
CA CYS A 189 -4.63 -22.38 16.37
C CYS A 189 -5.51 -23.65 16.34
N SER A 190 -6.77 -23.54 15.90
CA SER A 190 -7.73 -24.66 15.93
C SER A 190 -7.78 -25.50 14.65
N SER A 191 -7.33 -24.98 13.50
CA SER A 191 -7.40 -25.70 12.22
C SER A 191 -6.37 -26.82 12.16
N ASN A 192 -6.75 -27.98 11.62
CA ASN A 192 -5.83 -29.09 11.32
C ASN A 192 -5.11 -28.94 9.97
N SER A 193 -5.59 -28.06 9.09
CA SER A 193 -5.02 -27.87 7.75
C SER A 193 -3.87 -26.86 7.77
N THR A 194 -2.66 -27.30 7.41
CA THR A 194 -1.46 -26.44 7.37
C THR A 194 -1.58 -25.30 6.36
N LEU A 195 -2.29 -25.51 5.25
CA LEU A 195 -2.61 -24.46 4.29
C LEU A 195 -3.47 -23.35 4.90
N VAL A 196 -4.51 -23.71 5.68
CA VAL A 196 -5.38 -22.73 6.36
C VAL A 196 -4.58 -21.96 7.43
N ARG A 197 -3.73 -22.66 8.20
CA ARG A 197 -2.81 -22.03 9.16
C ARG A 197 -1.91 -21.00 8.47
N GLY A 198 -1.31 -21.38 7.35
CA GLY A 198 -0.46 -20.50 6.55
C GLY A 198 -1.18 -19.27 5.98
N ALA A 199 -2.38 -19.47 5.47
CA ALA A 199 -3.22 -18.38 4.98
C ALA A 199 -3.62 -17.40 6.09
N CYS A 200 -3.93 -17.92 7.28
CA CYS A 200 -4.21 -17.09 8.46
C CYS A 200 -2.95 -16.32 8.89
N GLY A 201 -1.77 -16.96 8.92
CA GLY A 201 -0.54 -16.25 9.27
C GLY A 201 -0.18 -15.13 8.30
N LEU A 202 -0.33 -15.36 6.99
CA LEU A 202 -0.18 -14.31 5.98
C LEU A 202 -1.18 -13.15 6.21
N ALA A 203 -2.43 -13.48 6.50
CA ALA A 203 -3.49 -12.51 6.75
C ALA A 203 -3.24 -11.65 8.00
N LEU A 204 -2.70 -12.26 9.07
CA LEU A 204 -2.26 -11.55 10.26
C LEU A 204 -1.11 -10.59 9.93
N GLY A 205 -0.14 -11.02 9.11
CA GLY A 205 0.93 -10.16 8.61
C GLY A 205 0.44 -8.95 7.83
N PHE A 206 -0.56 -9.10 6.96
CA PHE A 206 -1.18 -7.95 6.28
C PHE A 206 -1.91 -7.03 7.26
N SER A 207 -2.61 -7.60 8.25
CA SER A 207 -3.31 -6.83 9.29
C SER A 207 -2.34 -5.93 10.08
N CYS A 208 -1.08 -6.34 10.24
CA CYS A 208 -0.05 -5.55 10.91
C CYS A 208 0.36 -4.28 10.14
N GLN A 209 0.24 -4.24 8.81
CA GLN A 209 0.80 -3.14 8.01
C GLN A 209 0.23 -1.76 8.35
N ASP A 210 -1.02 -1.68 8.83
CA ASP A 210 -1.67 -0.43 9.25
C ASP A 210 -1.60 -0.18 10.77
N LEU A 211 -1.23 -1.17 11.60
CA LEU A 211 -1.10 -0.99 13.06
C LEU A 211 -0.02 0.04 13.41
N LEU A 212 -0.30 0.96 14.33
CA LEU A 212 0.63 1.98 14.83
C LEU A 212 1.09 2.99 13.76
N THR A 213 0.38 3.09 12.61
CA THR A 213 0.70 4.06 11.54
C THR A 213 0.29 5.50 11.85
N ARG A 214 -0.66 5.66 12.78
CA ARG A 214 -1.33 6.94 13.02
C ARG A 214 -1.06 7.34 14.45
N VAL A 215 -0.39 8.48 14.63
CA VAL A 215 -0.26 9.14 15.93
C VAL A 215 -1.66 9.34 16.46
N ASP A 216 -1.95 8.78 17.64
CA ASP A 216 -3.21 9.04 18.34
C ASP A 216 -3.38 10.55 18.47
N ALA A 217 -4.26 11.11 17.64
CA ALA A 217 -4.65 12.50 17.71
C ALA A 217 -5.55 12.65 18.93
N GLY A 218 -4.93 12.81 20.10
CA GLY A 218 -5.59 13.14 21.34
C GLY A 218 -5.02 12.39 22.53
N ASP A 219 -3.93 12.93 23.09
CA ASP A 219 -3.85 13.07 24.55
C ASP A 219 -5.08 13.88 25.00
N ASN A 220 -6.21 13.20 25.16
CA ASN A 220 -7.25 13.63 26.06
C ASN A 220 -7.04 12.81 27.33
N SER A 221 -6.24 13.37 28.22
CA SER A 221 -5.93 12.86 29.56
C SER A 221 -7.13 12.85 30.51
N ASP A 222 -8.38 12.76 30.03
CA ASP A 222 -9.56 12.75 30.89
C ASP A 222 -10.71 11.99 30.20
N MET A 223 -10.75 10.68 30.37
CA MET A 223 -11.97 9.90 30.65
C MET A 223 -11.54 8.52 31.16
N ASP A 224 -11.38 8.49 32.47
CA ASP A 224 -11.09 7.34 33.31
C ASP A 224 -12.17 6.23 33.16
N LYS A 225 -11.72 4.97 33.21
CA LYS A 225 -12.46 3.78 33.71
C LYS A 225 -13.76 3.39 32.99
N GLU A 226 -13.65 2.60 31.91
CA GLU A 226 -14.64 1.54 31.61
C GLU A 226 -14.03 0.46 30.69
N THR A 227 -13.68 -0.69 31.28
CA THR A 227 -13.46 -2.01 30.65
C THR A 227 -12.51 -2.14 29.43
N GLY A 228 -11.27 -2.59 29.70
CA GLY A 228 -10.51 -3.52 28.86
C GLY A 228 -10.46 -3.29 27.34
N LYS A 229 -10.04 -2.11 26.87
CA LYS A 229 -9.69 -1.93 25.44
C LYS A 229 -8.24 -2.39 25.22
N MET A 230 -8.07 -3.48 24.47
CA MET A 230 -6.76 -3.98 24.03
C MET A 230 -6.10 -2.95 23.11
N THR A 231 -4.82 -2.63 23.35
CA THR A 231 -4.08 -1.64 22.55
C THR A 231 -3.63 -2.25 21.21
N GLU A 232 -3.34 -1.41 20.20
CA GLU A 232 -2.77 -1.90 18.94
C GLU A 232 -1.42 -2.59 19.13
N ALA A 233 -0.65 -2.20 20.16
CA ALA A 233 0.60 -2.85 20.55
C ALA A 233 0.37 -4.26 21.12
N ASP A 234 -0.67 -4.45 21.93
CA ASP A 234 -1.04 -5.78 22.45
C ASP A 234 -1.46 -6.71 21.30
N LEU A 235 -2.21 -6.19 20.31
CA LEU A 235 -2.61 -6.96 19.13
C LEU A 235 -1.40 -7.40 18.31
N LEU A 236 -0.42 -6.51 18.14
CA LEU A 236 0.84 -6.84 17.47
C LEU A 236 1.60 -7.94 18.23
N GLY A 237 1.69 -7.84 19.56
CA GLY A 237 2.31 -8.86 20.41
C GLY A 237 1.62 -10.23 20.28
N MET A 238 0.27 -10.24 20.26
CA MET A 238 -0.51 -11.46 20.04
C MET A 238 -0.20 -12.09 18.68
N ILE A 239 -0.16 -11.29 17.60
CA ILE A 239 0.12 -11.77 16.25
C ILE A 239 1.51 -12.38 16.16
N VAL A 240 2.53 -11.67 16.64
CA VAL A 240 3.93 -12.11 16.56
C VAL A 240 4.13 -13.38 17.38
N LYS A 241 3.55 -13.46 18.58
CA LYS A 241 3.57 -14.66 19.42
C LYS A 241 2.87 -15.84 18.76
N ALA A 242 1.71 -15.62 18.15
CA ALA A 242 0.97 -16.69 17.48
C ALA A 242 1.74 -17.22 16.26
N LEU A 243 2.30 -16.33 15.43
CA LEU A 243 3.14 -16.70 14.29
C LEU A 243 4.41 -17.44 14.74
N SER A 244 5.08 -16.95 15.79
CA SER A 244 6.33 -17.54 16.28
C SER A 244 6.11 -18.96 16.81
N LEU A 245 5.07 -19.17 17.63
CA LEU A 245 4.68 -20.49 18.14
C LEU A 245 4.34 -21.48 17.02
N MET A 246 3.55 -21.05 16.03
CA MET A 246 3.16 -21.92 14.92
C MET A 246 4.34 -22.30 14.02
N ILE A 247 5.26 -21.37 13.75
CA ILE A 247 6.49 -21.68 13.01
C ILE A 247 7.34 -22.67 13.80
N GLY A 248 7.51 -22.46 15.11
CA GLY A 248 8.28 -23.35 15.98
C GLY A 248 7.75 -24.79 15.99
N GLN A 249 6.43 -24.97 16.12
CA GLN A 249 5.79 -26.29 16.13
C GLN A 249 5.95 -27.05 14.81
N LEU A 250 5.77 -26.37 13.67
CA LEU A 250 5.83 -27.01 12.35
C LEU A 250 7.25 -27.37 11.91
N THR A 251 8.28 -26.79 12.52
CA THR A 251 9.67 -26.89 12.04
C THR A 251 10.63 -27.55 13.02
N GLN A 252 10.15 -27.92 14.22
CA GLN A 252 10.94 -28.51 15.30
C GLN A 252 12.20 -27.68 15.65
N LEU A 253 12.12 -26.35 15.48
CA LEU A 253 13.22 -25.46 15.87
C LEU A 253 13.37 -25.44 17.42
N PRO A 254 14.59 -25.26 17.96
CA PRO A 254 14.78 -25.10 19.40
C PRO A 254 13.94 -23.94 19.95
N SER A 255 13.21 -24.19 21.04
CA SER A 255 12.30 -23.23 21.68
C SER A 255 12.98 -21.90 22.02
N ASP A 256 14.26 -21.93 22.35
CA ASP A 256 15.03 -20.78 22.85
C ASP A 256 15.08 -19.59 21.87
N VAL A 257 15.19 -19.87 20.57
CA VAL A 257 15.27 -18.82 19.54
C VAL A 257 13.93 -18.11 19.37
N MET A 258 12.84 -18.87 19.47
CA MET A 258 11.47 -18.41 19.22
C MET A 258 10.82 -17.80 20.47
N GLU A 259 11.16 -18.30 21.67
CA GLU A 259 10.83 -17.67 22.95
C GLU A 259 11.50 -16.30 23.10
N SER A 260 12.70 -16.12 22.52
CA SER A 260 13.36 -14.82 22.54
C SER A 260 12.57 -13.74 21.78
N LEU A 261 11.77 -14.09 20.77
CA LEU A 261 10.91 -13.17 20.02
C LEU A 261 9.62 -12.85 20.79
N SER A 262 9.05 -13.84 21.50
CA SER A 262 7.83 -13.64 22.29
C SER A 262 8.10 -12.88 23.60
N ALA A 263 9.33 -12.94 24.12
CA ALA A 263 9.75 -12.22 25.33
C ALA A 263 9.77 -10.69 25.17
N TYR A 264 9.82 -10.16 23.95
CA TYR A 264 9.76 -8.71 23.70
C TYR A 264 8.37 -8.10 23.94
N PHE A 265 7.35 -8.93 24.13
CA PHE A 265 5.97 -8.48 24.36
C PHE A 265 5.48 -8.96 25.73
N PRO A 266 4.80 -8.09 26.51
CA PRO A 266 4.30 -8.47 27.82
C PRO A 266 3.29 -9.65 27.72
N PRO A 267 3.23 -10.52 28.74
CA PRO A 267 2.28 -11.62 28.77
C PRO A 267 0.85 -11.07 28.79
N ASN A 268 0.06 -11.48 27.79
CA ASN A 268 -1.32 -11.07 27.58
C ASN A 268 -2.17 -11.26 28.86
N THR A 269 -2.86 -10.21 29.31
CA THR A 269 -3.83 -10.28 30.43
C THR A 269 -5.17 -10.89 30.01
N PHE A 270 -5.40 -11.02 28.70
CA PHE A 270 -6.61 -11.61 28.13
C PHE A 270 -6.29 -12.98 27.54
N GLY A 271 -6.74 -14.01 28.24
CA GLY A 271 -6.58 -15.41 27.90
C GLY A 271 -7.35 -15.79 26.64
N ILE A 272 -6.71 -15.71 25.49
CA ILE A 272 -6.82 -16.81 24.55
C ILE A 272 -5.90 -17.87 25.12
N ASP A 273 -6.46 -18.94 25.68
CA ASP A 273 -5.70 -20.12 26.05
C ASP A 273 -5.06 -20.64 24.76
N MET A 274 -3.82 -20.24 24.52
CA MET A 274 -2.93 -20.82 23.52
C MET A 274 -2.47 -22.22 23.99
N ASN A 275 -3.34 -22.95 24.70
CA ASN A 275 -3.19 -24.37 25.01
C ASN A 275 -3.49 -25.11 23.71
N ILE A 276 -2.49 -25.10 22.84
CA ILE A 276 -2.41 -25.98 21.69
C ILE A 276 -2.24 -27.38 22.30
N THR A 277 -3.30 -28.18 22.24
CA THR A 277 -3.23 -29.57 22.67
C THR A 277 -2.10 -30.24 21.90
N ALA A 278 -1.15 -30.78 22.66
CA ALA A 278 -0.05 -31.60 22.17
C ALA A 278 -0.57 -32.97 21.66
N GLU A 279 -1.55 -32.96 20.75
CA GLU A 279 -2.10 -34.12 20.05
C GLU A 279 -1.57 -34.22 18.61
N LEU A 280 -0.37 -33.69 18.35
CA LEU A 280 0.43 -34.11 17.18
C LEU A 280 1.31 -35.32 17.52
N SER A 281 0.77 -36.23 18.34
CA SER A 281 1.41 -37.52 18.60
C SER A 281 1.19 -38.44 17.41
N HIS A 282 2.26 -38.68 16.66
CA HIS A 282 2.57 -39.94 16.00
C HIS A 282 1.38 -40.70 15.38
N GLU A 283 1.06 -40.40 14.13
CA GLU A 283 0.62 -41.46 13.22
C GLU A 283 1.39 -41.36 11.89
N ASN A 284 2.34 -42.28 11.78
CA ASN A 284 2.87 -42.85 10.54
C ASN A 284 3.47 -41.87 9.52
N SER A 285 4.78 -41.70 9.69
CA SER A 285 5.76 -41.45 8.63
C SER A 285 5.52 -42.39 7.44
N ASP A 286 4.82 -41.90 6.39
CA ASP A 286 5.21 -42.09 4.99
C ASP A 286 4.29 -41.42 3.94
N ASP A 287 3.21 -40.69 4.32
CA ASP A 287 2.26 -40.16 3.30
C ASP A 287 1.81 -38.68 3.45
N SER A 288 2.36 -37.90 4.38
CA SER A 288 1.84 -36.55 4.73
C SER A 288 2.93 -35.46 4.76
N LEU A 289 3.65 -35.28 3.65
CA LEU A 289 4.50 -34.11 3.42
C LEU A 289 3.62 -32.84 3.25
N GLU A 290 3.21 -32.30 4.39
CA GLU A 290 2.33 -31.15 4.65
C GLU A 290 2.68 -29.90 3.81
N ASP A 291 1.65 -29.13 3.43
CA ASP A 291 1.70 -28.04 2.45
C ASP A 291 2.84 -27.02 2.69
N ILE A 292 3.89 -27.09 1.86
CA ILE A 292 5.01 -26.12 1.79
C ILE A 292 4.51 -24.67 1.82
N TRP A 293 3.44 -24.42 1.07
CA TRP A 293 2.85 -23.09 0.95
C TRP A 293 2.14 -22.63 2.22
N GLY A 294 1.68 -23.55 3.07
CA GLY A 294 1.18 -23.26 4.41
C GLY A 294 2.28 -22.65 5.28
N VAL A 295 3.44 -23.32 5.38
CA VAL A 295 4.58 -22.77 6.14
C VAL A 295 5.09 -21.48 5.51
N ALA A 296 5.15 -21.40 4.18
CA ALA A 296 5.54 -20.17 3.49
C ALA A 296 4.63 -18.97 3.83
N GLY A 297 3.33 -19.20 3.99
CA GLY A 297 2.37 -18.18 4.44
C GLY A 297 2.67 -17.63 5.83
N LEU A 298 3.06 -18.49 6.78
CA LEU A 298 3.46 -18.06 8.13
C LEU A 298 4.74 -17.18 8.08
N VAL A 299 5.74 -17.59 7.32
CA VAL A 299 7.01 -16.85 7.17
C VAL A 299 6.78 -15.49 6.52
N LEU A 300 5.94 -15.42 5.47
CA LEU A 300 5.52 -14.17 4.84
C LEU A 300 4.74 -13.26 5.81
N GLY A 301 3.90 -13.86 6.67
CA GLY A 301 3.19 -13.15 7.72
C GLY A 301 4.14 -12.48 8.71
N LEU A 302 5.15 -13.23 9.18
CA LEU A 302 6.18 -12.72 10.09
C LEU A 302 6.97 -11.57 9.46
N ALA A 303 7.42 -11.74 8.22
CA ALA A 303 8.14 -10.69 7.48
C ALA A 303 7.30 -9.42 7.29
N SER A 304 5.99 -9.57 7.03
CA SER A 304 5.08 -8.43 6.85
C SER A 304 4.80 -7.66 8.15
N SER A 305 5.08 -8.26 9.32
CA SER A 305 4.92 -7.61 10.63
C SER A 305 6.07 -6.66 11.01
N VAL A 306 7.22 -6.75 10.30
CA VAL A 306 8.45 -5.99 10.61
C VAL A 306 8.22 -4.48 10.67
N GLY A 307 7.41 -3.93 9.77
CA GLY A 307 7.10 -2.49 9.79
C GLY A 307 6.34 -2.04 11.03
N ALA A 308 5.41 -2.85 11.53
CA ALA A 308 4.68 -2.57 12.76
C ALA A 308 5.56 -2.72 14.01
N LEU A 309 6.45 -3.73 14.01
CA LEU A 309 7.43 -3.95 15.06
C LEU A 309 8.38 -2.76 15.24
N TYR A 310 8.85 -2.21 14.12
CA TYR A 310 9.68 -1.02 14.14
C TYR A 310 8.93 0.18 14.73
N ARG A 311 7.68 0.41 14.30
CA ARG A 311 6.83 1.48 14.85
C ARG A 311 6.52 1.32 16.34
N ALA A 312 6.48 0.08 16.83
CA ALA A 312 6.33 -0.23 18.25
C ALA A 312 7.61 -0.03 19.08
N GLY A 313 8.73 0.36 18.45
CA GLY A 313 10.03 0.51 19.11
C GLY A 313 10.81 -0.79 19.30
N ALA A 314 10.34 -1.92 18.79
CA ALA A 314 10.96 -3.25 18.93
C ALA A 314 12.06 -3.50 17.88
N HIS A 315 13.07 -2.63 17.84
CA HIS A 315 14.17 -2.66 16.86
C HIS A 315 14.96 -3.98 16.86
N ASP A 316 15.24 -4.52 18.05
CA ASP A 316 15.96 -5.79 18.18
C ASP A 316 15.17 -6.97 17.59
N ALA A 317 13.84 -6.95 17.72
CA ALA A 317 12.98 -7.97 17.15
C ALA A 317 13.01 -7.92 15.61
N VAL A 318 13.06 -6.72 15.02
CA VAL A 318 13.22 -6.52 13.57
C VAL A 318 14.55 -7.12 13.08
N LEU A 319 15.66 -6.83 13.76
CA LEU A 319 16.96 -7.38 13.40
C LEU A 319 17.00 -8.91 13.54
N LYS A 320 16.42 -9.45 14.61
CA LYS A 320 16.28 -10.91 14.79
C LYS A 320 15.46 -11.57 13.68
N ILE A 321 14.32 -11.00 13.29
CA ILE A 321 13.49 -11.53 12.19
C ILE A 321 14.25 -11.51 10.88
N LYS A 322 14.97 -10.41 10.60
CA LYS A 322 15.85 -10.29 9.42
C LYS A 322 16.90 -11.40 9.40
N ASP A 323 17.62 -11.59 10.51
CA ASP A 323 18.68 -12.60 10.59
C ASP A 323 18.12 -14.03 10.51
N LEU A 324 16.95 -14.29 11.08
CA LEU A 324 16.25 -15.58 10.97
C LEU A 324 15.86 -15.91 9.53
N ILE A 325 15.21 -14.99 8.83
CA ILE A 325 14.79 -15.19 7.43
C ILE A 325 16.00 -15.42 6.53
N ILE A 326 17.10 -14.69 6.75
CA ILE A 326 18.36 -14.90 6.02
C ILE A 326 18.94 -16.29 6.35
N SER A 327 18.92 -16.72 7.61
CA SER A 327 19.45 -18.01 8.05
C SER A 327 18.72 -19.22 7.47
N TRP A 328 17.44 -19.06 7.13
CA TRP A 328 16.59 -20.10 6.53
C TRP A 328 16.80 -20.25 5.02
N ILE A 329 17.59 -19.38 4.39
CA ILE A 329 17.94 -19.48 2.97
C ILE A 329 19.35 -20.06 2.84
N PRO A 330 19.54 -21.16 2.10
CA PRO A 330 20.86 -21.71 1.83
C PRO A 330 21.77 -20.67 1.14
N HIS A 331 23.08 -20.73 1.40
CA HIS A 331 24.11 -19.86 0.80
C HIS A 331 24.06 -18.37 1.18
N MET A 332 23.14 -17.95 2.07
CA MET A 332 23.01 -16.54 2.48
C MET A 332 23.76 -16.18 3.77
N THR A 333 24.29 -17.15 4.51
CA THR A 333 25.03 -16.92 5.78
C THR A 333 26.54 -17.13 5.61
N THR A 334 27.35 -16.21 6.14
CA THR A 334 28.83 -16.22 6.01
C THR A 334 29.55 -17.00 7.12
N SER A 335 28.83 -17.63 8.06
CA SER A 335 29.42 -18.31 9.22
C SER A 335 29.63 -19.80 8.99
N VAL A 336 30.88 -20.14 8.64
CA VAL A 336 31.64 -21.36 8.97
C VAL A 336 31.00 -22.73 8.67
N GLN A 337 31.70 -23.42 7.74
CA GLN A 337 31.77 -24.87 7.51
C GLN A 337 30.71 -25.57 6.66
N GLY A 338 31.17 -25.90 5.45
CA GLY A 338 30.72 -27.04 4.67
C GLY A 338 29.50 -26.71 3.81
N SER A 339 29.56 -27.11 2.55
CA SER A 339 28.37 -27.31 1.72
C SER A 339 27.29 -28.00 2.54
N ARG A 340 26.32 -27.24 3.06
CA ARG A 340 25.18 -27.80 3.78
C ARG A 340 24.30 -28.43 2.70
N SER A 341 24.67 -29.64 2.29
CA SER A 341 23.82 -30.48 1.47
C SER A 341 22.48 -30.59 2.20
N PHE A 342 21.38 -30.37 1.48
CA PHE A 342 20.00 -30.58 1.94
C PHE A 342 19.89 -31.78 2.91
N SER A 343 19.98 -31.53 4.22
CA SER A 343 20.06 -32.61 5.23
C SER A 343 18.81 -32.69 6.10
N GLY A 344 18.04 -31.60 6.19
CA GLY A 344 16.75 -31.56 6.90
C GLY A 344 15.58 -31.22 5.97
N VAL A 345 14.51 -32.01 6.05
CA VAL A 345 13.21 -31.69 5.41
C VAL A 345 12.66 -30.35 5.93
N SER A 346 12.90 -30.02 7.20
CA SER A 346 12.49 -28.76 7.84
C SER A 346 13.16 -27.50 7.23
N GLU A 347 14.46 -27.55 6.91
CA GLU A 347 15.19 -26.43 6.28
C GLU A 347 14.63 -26.10 4.90
N ILE A 348 14.23 -27.12 4.12
CA ILE A 348 13.65 -26.92 2.78
C ILE A 348 12.31 -26.20 2.86
N VAL A 349 11.45 -26.59 3.80
CA VAL A 349 10.09 -26.04 3.92
C VAL A 349 10.13 -24.55 4.30
N LEU A 350 11.03 -24.16 5.21
CA LEU A 350 11.25 -22.76 5.58
C LEU A 350 11.87 -21.93 4.44
N SER A 351 12.78 -22.53 3.66
CA SER A 351 13.50 -21.81 2.60
C SER A 351 12.56 -21.23 1.53
N VAL A 352 11.45 -21.91 1.20
CA VAL A 352 10.47 -21.44 0.20
C VAL A 352 9.81 -20.14 0.66
N GLY A 353 9.32 -20.09 1.90
CA GLY A 353 8.75 -18.88 2.50
C GLY A 353 9.78 -17.77 2.63
N SER A 354 10.98 -18.12 3.05
CA SER A 354 12.07 -17.18 3.30
C SER A 354 12.54 -16.51 2.00
N CYS A 355 12.64 -17.25 0.90
CA CYS A 355 12.97 -16.69 -0.41
C CYS A 355 11.96 -15.63 -0.88
N LEU A 356 10.68 -15.76 -0.52
CA LEU A 356 9.64 -14.79 -0.88
C LEU A 356 9.55 -13.64 0.14
N ALA A 357 9.88 -13.90 1.39
CA ALA A 357 9.85 -12.95 2.49
C ALA A 357 11.07 -12.01 2.52
N LEU A 358 12.24 -12.49 2.13
CA LEU A 358 13.50 -11.75 2.21
C LEU A 358 13.44 -10.38 1.50
N PRO A 359 12.90 -10.24 0.26
CA PRO A 359 12.79 -8.94 -0.39
C PRO A 359 11.97 -7.92 0.42
N ILE A 360 10.91 -8.35 1.10
CA ILE A 360 10.06 -7.48 1.93
C ILE A 360 10.88 -6.88 3.08
N VAL A 361 11.68 -7.71 3.74
CA VAL A 361 12.50 -7.28 4.88
C VAL A 361 13.70 -6.45 4.42
N VAL A 362 14.33 -6.82 3.30
CA VAL A 362 15.47 -6.08 2.74
C VAL A 362 15.02 -4.69 2.30
N GLU A 363 13.91 -4.58 1.59
CA GLU A 363 13.35 -3.29 1.17
C GLU A 363 13.09 -2.39 2.38
N PHE A 364 12.48 -2.95 3.44
CA PHE A 364 12.25 -2.21 4.68
C PHE A 364 13.56 -1.75 5.36
N CYS A 365 14.54 -2.66 5.48
CA CYS A 365 15.82 -2.34 6.10
C CYS A 365 16.65 -1.36 5.28
N GLN A 366 16.60 -1.40 3.95
CA GLN A 366 17.27 -0.43 3.07
C GLN A 366 16.70 0.97 3.24
N ARG A 367 15.36 1.11 3.30
CA ARG A 367 14.70 2.40 3.55
C ARG A 367 15.08 3.06 4.88
N LEU A 368 15.56 2.28 5.85
CA LEU A 368 15.96 2.73 7.18
C LEU A 368 17.48 2.68 7.41
N GLU A 369 18.27 2.50 6.35
CA GLU A 369 19.74 2.39 6.41
C GLU A 369 20.26 1.27 7.35
N LEU A 370 19.43 0.27 7.65
CA LEU A 370 19.77 -0.89 8.48
C LEU A 370 20.56 -1.98 7.71
N MET A 371 20.81 -1.76 6.41
CA MET A 371 21.44 -2.69 5.48
C MET A 371 22.40 -1.99 4.52
N ASP A 372 23.66 -2.41 4.55
CA ASP A 372 24.73 -1.91 3.66
C ASP A 372 24.67 -2.57 2.28
N ASP A 373 25.09 -1.83 1.24
CA ASP A 373 25.18 -2.32 -0.14
C ASP A 373 25.95 -3.64 -0.29
N ASN A 374 26.98 -3.85 0.53
CA ASN A 374 27.77 -5.08 0.49
C ASN A 374 26.93 -6.29 0.90
N LYS A 375 26.11 -6.16 1.95
CA LYS A 375 25.21 -7.23 2.41
C LYS A 375 24.16 -7.54 1.37
N VAL A 376 23.58 -6.53 0.73
CA VAL A 376 22.63 -6.70 -0.37
C VAL A 376 23.28 -7.44 -1.54
N ARG A 377 24.51 -7.08 -1.91
CA ARG A 377 25.28 -7.75 -2.97
C ARG A 377 25.57 -9.22 -2.63
N HIS A 378 25.83 -9.53 -1.36
CA HIS A 378 25.94 -10.90 -0.87
C HIS A 378 24.64 -11.68 -1.02
N LEU A 379 23.49 -11.08 -0.71
CA LEU A 379 22.18 -11.73 -0.88
C LEU A 379 21.89 -12.03 -2.37
N VAL A 380 22.20 -11.10 -3.28
CA VAL A 380 22.06 -11.35 -4.72
C VAL A 380 22.93 -12.52 -5.18
N ASN A 381 24.18 -12.59 -4.69
CA ASN A 381 25.07 -13.71 -4.99
C ASN A 381 24.54 -15.04 -4.40
N GLY A 382 24.01 -15.03 -3.18
CA GLY A 382 23.42 -16.22 -2.57
C GLY A 382 22.20 -16.74 -3.35
N TYR A 383 21.33 -15.85 -3.87
CA TYR A 383 20.24 -16.27 -4.76
C TYR A 383 20.78 -16.89 -6.06
N ARG A 384 21.83 -16.30 -6.63
CA ARG A 384 22.48 -16.83 -7.84
C ARG A 384 23.05 -18.24 -7.60
N GLU A 385 23.73 -18.46 -6.48
CA GLU A 385 24.28 -19.76 -6.10
C GLU A 385 23.18 -20.78 -5.86
N LEU A 386 22.13 -20.42 -5.10
CA LEU A 386 20.97 -21.27 -4.84
C LEU A 386 20.28 -21.70 -6.14
N ILE A 387 19.98 -20.75 -7.03
CA ILE A 387 19.34 -21.05 -8.32
C ILE A 387 20.26 -21.91 -9.22
N SER A 388 21.59 -21.78 -9.10
CA SER A 388 22.55 -22.59 -9.87
C SER A 388 22.72 -24.02 -9.33
N GLU A 389 22.50 -24.24 -8.01
CA GLU A 389 22.49 -25.57 -7.39
C GLU A 389 21.16 -26.31 -7.61
N LEU A 390 20.03 -25.60 -7.46
CA LEU A 390 18.83 -25.90 -8.23
C LEU A 390 19.21 -25.80 -9.74
N LEU A 391 18.43 -26.01 -10.79
CA LEU A 391 18.97 -26.22 -12.16
C LEU A 391 20.02 -27.35 -12.38
N SER A 392 21.17 -27.38 -11.70
CA SER A 392 22.24 -28.39 -11.88
C SER A 392 21.84 -29.76 -11.35
N VAL A 393 21.17 -29.81 -10.20
CA VAL A 393 20.63 -31.03 -9.63
C VAL A 393 19.35 -31.40 -10.39
N LYS A 394 19.42 -32.35 -11.34
CA LYS A 394 18.24 -32.91 -12.05
C LYS A 394 17.36 -33.76 -11.12
N LYS A 395 16.86 -33.19 -10.02
CA LYS A 395 15.89 -33.82 -9.12
C LYS A 395 14.48 -33.42 -9.55
N SER A 396 13.61 -34.42 -9.73
CA SER A 396 12.19 -34.23 -10.03
C SER A 396 11.36 -34.39 -8.75
N GLY A 397 11.18 -33.29 -8.01
CA GLY A 397 10.29 -33.25 -6.84
C GLY A 397 9.46 -31.97 -6.80
N THR A 398 8.22 -32.04 -6.29
CA THR A 398 7.33 -30.88 -6.13
C THR A 398 7.95 -29.78 -5.25
N PHE A 399 8.70 -30.18 -4.23
CA PHE A 399 9.50 -29.31 -3.36
C PHE A 399 10.53 -28.51 -4.15
N TYR A 400 11.30 -29.20 -4.99
CA TYR A 400 12.35 -28.58 -5.79
C TYR A 400 11.79 -27.54 -6.76
N HIS A 401 10.66 -27.85 -7.41
CA HIS A 401 9.97 -26.89 -8.31
C HIS A 401 9.43 -25.69 -7.53
N SER A 402 8.88 -25.90 -6.33
CA SER A 402 8.36 -24.83 -5.48
C SER A 402 9.48 -23.91 -4.96
N LEU A 403 10.62 -24.48 -4.55
CA LEU A 403 11.78 -23.72 -4.13
C LEU A 403 12.44 -22.97 -5.28
N LEU A 404 12.57 -23.60 -6.46
CA LEU A 404 13.08 -22.92 -7.66
C LEU A 404 12.18 -21.75 -8.04
N MET A 405 10.87 -21.94 -8.04
CA MET A 405 9.90 -20.89 -8.29
C MET A 405 10.06 -19.74 -7.28
N ALA A 406 10.05 -20.05 -5.98
CA ALA A 406 10.20 -19.04 -4.92
C ALA A 406 11.54 -18.31 -4.97
N SER A 407 12.63 -19.01 -5.30
CA SER A 407 13.98 -18.42 -5.42
C SER A 407 14.06 -17.46 -6.60
N CYS A 408 13.53 -17.83 -7.77
CA CYS A 408 13.50 -16.96 -8.95
C CYS A 408 12.65 -15.71 -8.71
N ILE A 409 11.49 -15.87 -8.05
CA ILE A 409 10.62 -14.75 -7.72
C ILE A 409 11.27 -13.85 -6.67
N GLY A 410 11.83 -14.43 -5.61
CA GLY A 410 12.55 -13.71 -4.58
C GLY A 410 13.72 -12.90 -5.13
N ALA A 411 14.54 -13.51 -5.98
CA ALA A 411 15.63 -12.84 -6.68
C ALA A 411 15.13 -11.70 -7.58
N GLY A 412 14.05 -11.93 -8.35
CA GLY A 412 13.43 -10.90 -9.18
C GLY A 412 12.91 -9.72 -8.37
N SER A 413 12.23 -9.98 -7.26
CA SER A 413 11.75 -8.94 -6.34
C SER A 413 12.90 -8.19 -5.67
N LEU A 414 13.95 -8.89 -5.21
CA LEU A 414 15.13 -8.26 -4.61
C LEU A 414 15.85 -7.35 -5.62
N LEU A 415 16.01 -7.82 -6.87
CA LEU A 415 16.56 -7.01 -7.94
C LEU A 415 15.66 -5.81 -8.24
N ALA A 416 14.34 -5.97 -8.22
CA ALA A 416 13.41 -4.86 -8.36
C ALA A 416 13.58 -3.84 -7.22
N CYS A 417 13.75 -4.27 -5.97
CA CYS A 417 14.03 -3.37 -4.84
C CYS A 417 15.33 -2.57 -5.06
N ILE A 418 16.39 -3.21 -5.55
CA ILE A 418 17.69 -2.55 -5.84
C ILE A 418 17.61 -1.63 -7.06
N LEU A 419 16.87 -2.03 -8.09
CA LEU A 419 16.73 -1.28 -9.35
C LEU A 419 15.70 -0.15 -9.25
N ASN A 420 14.78 -0.21 -8.29
CA ASN A 420 13.75 0.80 -8.06
C ASN A 420 14.28 2.06 -7.36
N ASP A 421 15.59 2.20 -7.14
CA ASP A 421 16.20 3.48 -6.83
C ASP A 421 15.96 4.46 -7.99
N ASP A 422 14.93 5.31 -7.84
CA ASP A 422 14.52 6.46 -8.64
C ASP A 422 15.11 6.51 -10.07
N THR A 423 14.73 5.56 -10.92
CA THR A 423 15.26 5.46 -12.30
C THR A 423 14.92 6.66 -13.18
N GLN A 424 14.03 7.56 -12.72
CA GLN A 424 13.63 8.75 -13.44
C GLN A 424 13.74 10.02 -12.59
N ILE A 425 14.49 11.00 -13.09
CA ILE A 425 14.61 12.34 -12.48
C ILE A 425 13.81 13.33 -13.30
N MET A 426 13.11 14.24 -12.63
CA MET A 426 12.43 15.35 -13.29
C MET A 426 13.13 16.67 -13.02
N THR A 427 13.35 17.44 -14.08
CA THR A 427 13.97 18.76 -13.99
C THR A 427 13.00 19.82 -14.50
N ALA A 428 12.69 20.80 -13.65
CA ALA A 428 12.14 22.08 -14.07
C ALA A 428 13.30 23.06 -14.32
N SER A 429 13.27 23.74 -15.47
CA SER A 429 14.25 24.80 -15.76
C SER A 429 13.63 26.16 -15.45
N GLY A 430 14.37 26.99 -14.72
CA GLY A 430 13.94 28.34 -14.33
C GLY A 430 13.71 29.31 -15.49
N ASP A 431 14.22 29.03 -16.69
CA ASP A 431 14.13 29.91 -17.85
C ASP A 431 13.24 29.35 -18.97
N HIS A 432 12.76 28.11 -18.81
CA HIS A 432 11.89 27.45 -19.78
C HIS A 432 10.54 27.13 -19.17
N ASN A 433 9.53 26.99 -20.02
CA ASN A 433 8.15 26.72 -19.63
C ASN A 433 7.80 25.23 -19.63
N ASN A 434 8.82 24.37 -19.79
CA ASN A 434 8.67 22.93 -19.94
C ASN A 434 9.37 22.20 -18.79
N ILE A 435 8.81 21.07 -18.38
CA ILE A 435 9.44 20.15 -17.43
C ILE A 435 9.96 18.97 -18.23
N LYS A 436 11.20 18.54 -17.97
CA LYS A 436 11.80 17.38 -18.63
C LYS A 436 11.89 16.21 -17.66
N VAL A 437 11.55 15.03 -18.16
CA VAL A 437 11.71 13.74 -17.47
C VAL A 437 12.89 13.02 -18.08
N TRP A 438 13.81 12.58 -17.22
CA TRP A 438 15.05 11.94 -17.60
C TRP A 438 15.08 10.53 -17.07
N ASP A 439 15.52 9.60 -17.88
CA ASP A 439 15.91 8.27 -17.43
C ASP A 439 17.39 8.31 -17.03
N ILE A 440 17.71 7.96 -15.78
CA ILE A 440 19.08 7.98 -15.25
C ILE A 440 19.93 6.93 -15.95
N GLN A 441 19.38 5.76 -16.21
CA GLN A 441 20.12 4.62 -16.77
C GLN A 441 20.51 4.90 -18.22
N GLU A 442 19.57 5.44 -19.00
CA GLU A 442 19.79 5.77 -20.42
C GLU A 442 20.42 7.16 -20.63
N LYS A 443 20.48 8.00 -19.59
CA LYS A 443 20.92 9.41 -19.64
C LYS A 443 20.21 10.21 -20.74
N LYS A 444 18.93 9.92 -20.98
CA LYS A 444 18.13 10.51 -22.07
C LYS A 444 16.86 11.12 -21.52
N CYS A 445 16.42 12.21 -22.16
CA CYS A 445 15.12 12.80 -21.92
C CYS A 445 14.05 11.89 -22.51
N THR A 446 13.19 11.31 -21.68
CA THR A 446 12.13 10.38 -22.10
C THR A 446 10.83 11.11 -22.39
N ALA A 447 10.53 12.16 -21.64
CA ALA A 447 9.32 12.95 -21.82
C ALA A 447 9.52 14.45 -21.53
N ILE A 448 8.70 15.27 -22.18
CA ILE A 448 8.58 16.71 -21.93
C ILE A 448 7.13 17.02 -21.58
N LEU A 449 6.90 17.58 -20.39
CA LEU A 449 5.62 18.11 -19.97
C LEU A 449 5.48 19.56 -20.47
N MET A 450 4.47 19.81 -21.31
CA MET A 450 4.18 21.10 -21.93
C MET A 450 2.80 21.62 -21.54
N GLY A 451 2.72 22.88 -21.10
CA GLY A 451 1.43 23.47 -20.68
C GLY A 451 1.57 24.79 -19.92
N HIS A 452 2.69 25.02 -19.23
CA HIS A 452 2.97 26.31 -18.59
C HIS A 452 3.34 27.37 -19.62
N THR A 453 2.99 28.62 -19.30
CA THR A 453 3.34 29.81 -20.10
C THR A 453 4.47 30.63 -19.47
N GLY A 454 4.89 30.26 -18.26
CA GLY A 454 5.99 30.86 -17.53
C GLY A 454 6.95 29.81 -16.95
N SER A 455 8.01 30.32 -16.31
CA SER A 455 9.01 29.54 -15.57
C SER A 455 8.36 28.66 -14.50
N VAL A 456 8.68 27.37 -14.51
CA VAL A 456 8.24 26.43 -13.46
C VAL A 456 9.13 26.61 -12.22
N LYS A 457 8.51 26.88 -11.08
CA LYS A 457 9.19 27.20 -9.81
C LYS A 457 9.17 26.04 -8.82
N SER A 458 8.18 25.16 -8.92
CA SER A 458 8.02 24.02 -8.02
C SER A 458 7.46 22.81 -8.76
N LEU A 459 7.86 21.63 -8.30
CA LEU A 459 7.36 20.33 -8.72
C LEU A 459 7.13 19.47 -7.49
N CYS A 460 6.02 18.74 -7.47
CA CYS A 460 5.68 17.81 -6.40
C CYS A 460 4.99 16.57 -6.98
N PRO A 461 5.56 15.36 -6.80
CA PRO A 461 4.88 14.12 -7.14
C PRO A 461 3.78 13.79 -6.14
N HIS A 462 2.82 12.96 -6.54
CA HIS A 462 1.77 12.47 -5.67
C HIS A 462 2.33 11.43 -4.67
N PRO A 463 1.93 11.48 -3.38
CA PRO A 463 2.56 10.69 -2.31
C PRO A 463 2.51 9.16 -2.51
N THR A 464 1.46 8.66 -3.15
CA THR A 464 1.27 7.21 -3.39
C THR A 464 1.25 6.80 -4.86
N ASN A 465 1.32 7.76 -5.78
CA ASN A 465 1.21 7.48 -7.21
C ASN A 465 2.25 8.29 -7.99
N PRO A 466 3.42 7.73 -8.29
CA PRO A 466 4.52 8.48 -8.93
C PRO A 466 4.19 9.00 -10.34
N GLU A 467 3.11 8.50 -10.95
CA GLU A 467 2.67 8.92 -12.28
C GLU A 467 1.82 10.21 -12.27
N ILE A 468 1.44 10.73 -11.10
CA ILE A 468 0.71 12.01 -10.97
C ILE A 468 1.63 13.06 -10.36
N ILE A 469 1.64 14.24 -10.96
CA ILE A 469 2.55 15.32 -10.58
C ILE A 469 1.83 16.65 -10.60
N VAL A 470 2.20 17.54 -9.69
CA VAL A 470 1.72 18.92 -9.67
C VAL A 470 2.91 19.86 -9.77
N SER A 471 2.71 20.97 -10.47
CA SER A 471 3.74 21.96 -10.75
C SER A 471 3.21 23.38 -10.56
N GLY A 472 4.02 24.27 -10.00
CA GLY A 472 3.72 25.70 -9.85
C GLY A 472 4.55 26.56 -10.79
N SER A 473 3.94 27.59 -11.36
CA SER A 473 4.56 28.45 -12.37
C SER A 473 4.51 29.93 -12.02
N ARG A 474 5.47 30.67 -12.60
CA ARG A 474 5.54 32.15 -12.57
C ARG A 474 4.37 32.81 -13.30
N ASP A 475 3.67 32.09 -14.16
CA ASP A 475 2.46 32.59 -14.82
C ASP A 475 1.23 32.67 -13.90
N GLY A 476 1.38 32.26 -12.63
CA GLY A 476 0.29 32.26 -11.65
C GLY A 476 -0.71 31.15 -11.81
N SER A 477 -0.31 30.10 -12.53
CA SER A 477 -1.03 28.85 -12.59
C SER A 477 -0.26 27.72 -11.93
N PHE A 478 -1.01 26.74 -11.42
CA PHE A 478 -0.48 25.42 -11.16
C PHE A 478 -1.13 24.43 -12.12
N ALA A 479 -0.37 23.40 -12.51
CA ALA A 479 -0.80 22.37 -13.43
C ALA A 479 -0.62 20.99 -12.82
N LEU A 480 -1.61 20.12 -13.06
CA LEU A 480 -1.59 18.72 -12.71
C LEU A 480 -1.33 17.89 -13.97
N TRP A 481 -0.43 16.93 -13.85
CA TRP A 481 0.05 16.06 -14.92
C TRP A 481 -0.24 14.63 -14.51
N ASP A 482 -0.96 13.89 -15.34
CA ASP A 482 -1.08 12.44 -15.25
C ASP A 482 -0.29 11.81 -16.39
N MET A 483 0.82 11.16 -16.07
CA MET A 483 1.74 10.54 -17.04
C MET A 483 1.10 9.34 -17.77
N ARG A 484 -0.03 8.80 -17.28
CA ARG A 484 -0.79 7.74 -17.94
C ARG A 484 -1.71 8.25 -19.03
N CYS A 485 -2.10 9.52 -18.97
CA CYS A 485 -3.04 10.11 -19.92
C CYS A 485 -2.33 10.37 -21.25
N ASN A 486 -2.54 9.45 -22.19
CA ASN A 486 -1.88 9.45 -23.48
C ASN A 486 -2.46 10.52 -24.43
N SER A 487 -1.94 11.75 -24.37
CA SER A 487 -2.04 12.73 -25.45
C SER A 487 -0.66 12.96 -26.08
N SER A 488 0.00 11.90 -26.54
CA SER A 488 1.35 11.98 -27.09
C SER A 488 1.36 12.48 -28.54
N SER A 489 2.01 13.62 -28.81
CA SER A 489 2.61 13.88 -30.12
C SER A 489 4.13 13.75 -29.99
N LYS A 490 4.77 12.93 -30.82
CA LYS A 490 6.24 12.91 -30.87
C LYS A 490 6.74 14.22 -31.49
N ASN A 491 7.63 14.93 -30.81
CA ASN A 491 8.34 16.05 -31.42
C ASN A 491 9.38 15.54 -32.44
N ILE A 492 9.94 16.46 -33.24
CA ILE A 492 10.91 16.18 -34.32
C ILE A 492 12.14 15.38 -33.84
N HIS A 493 12.43 15.36 -32.53
CA HIS A 493 13.58 14.68 -31.91
C HIS A 493 13.23 13.33 -31.24
N GLY A 494 12.00 12.83 -31.38
CA GLY A 494 11.58 11.52 -30.87
C GLY A 494 11.13 11.47 -29.41
N GLU A 495 11.23 12.59 -28.68
CA GLU A 495 10.77 12.74 -27.29
C GLU A 495 9.24 12.79 -27.18
N ILE A 496 8.68 12.21 -26.10
CA ILE A 496 7.24 12.16 -25.85
C ILE A 496 6.78 13.48 -25.22
N ALA A 497 5.89 14.21 -25.89
CA ALA A 497 5.23 15.38 -25.31
C ALA A 497 3.99 14.96 -24.51
N ILE A 498 3.89 15.42 -23.26
CA ILE A 498 2.73 15.19 -22.39
C ILE A 498 2.10 16.55 -22.05
N CYS A 499 0.81 16.66 -22.27
CA CYS A 499 0.05 17.87 -21.97
C CYS A 499 -0.50 17.83 -20.54
N SER A 500 -0.65 18.99 -19.91
CA SER A 500 -1.24 19.11 -18.57
C SER A 500 -2.68 18.61 -18.57
N THR A 501 -3.00 17.71 -17.65
CA THR A 501 -4.35 17.14 -17.48
C THR A 501 -5.32 18.19 -16.96
N ALA A 502 -4.85 19.09 -16.09
CA ALA A 502 -5.62 20.24 -15.62
C ALA A 502 -4.69 21.42 -15.28
N VAL A 503 -5.18 22.65 -15.51
CA VAL A 503 -4.45 23.88 -15.18
C VAL A 503 -5.41 24.86 -14.51
N VAL A 504 -5.04 25.35 -13.33
CA VAL A 504 -5.79 26.40 -12.63
C VAL A 504 -5.05 27.72 -12.81
N LYS A 505 -5.59 28.58 -13.68
CA LYS A 505 -5.03 29.91 -13.94
C LYS A 505 -5.51 30.91 -12.90
N GLY A 506 -4.61 31.76 -12.41
CA GLY A 506 -4.95 32.85 -11.48
C GLY A 506 -5.26 32.36 -10.07
N ALA A 507 -4.62 31.27 -9.63
CA ALA A 507 -4.81 30.71 -8.29
C ALA A 507 -4.60 31.76 -7.18
N HIS A 508 -3.67 32.70 -7.40
CA HIS A 508 -3.31 33.79 -6.49
C HIS A 508 -3.59 35.18 -7.09
N LEU A 509 -4.86 35.45 -7.44
CA LEU A 509 -5.32 36.77 -7.93
C LEU A 509 -5.68 37.73 -6.77
N PHE A 510 -5.11 38.94 -6.77
CA PHE A 510 -5.42 39.99 -5.80
C PHE A 510 -6.74 40.73 -6.14
N PRO A 511 -7.76 40.80 -5.26
CA PRO A 511 -9.08 41.37 -5.59
C PRO A 511 -9.08 42.89 -5.89
N ARG A 512 -8.05 43.64 -5.47
CA ARG A 512 -8.04 45.11 -5.51
C ARG A 512 -7.46 45.75 -6.79
N ALA A 513 -7.09 44.97 -7.80
CA ALA A 513 -6.47 45.47 -9.04
C ALA A 513 -7.43 46.22 -10.00
N LYS A 514 -8.74 46.33 -9.69
CA LYS A 514 -9.69 47.04 -10.57
C LYS A 514 -9.61 48.59 -10.51
N ARG A 515 -8.82 49.19 -9.63
CA ARG A 515 -8.72 50.67 -9.51
C ARG A 515 -7.32 51.20 -9.18
N VAL A 516 -6.26 50.82 -9.90
CA VAL A 516 -5.06 51.67 -9.96
C VAL A 516 -4.44 51.58 -11.35
N ARG A 517 -4.54 52.68 -12.10
CA ARG A 517 -3.89 52.85 -13.40
C ARG A 517 -2.39 53.10 -13.15
N ARG A 518 -1.52 52.35 -13.83
CA ARG A 518 -0.04 52.46 -13.85
C ARG A 518 0.70 52.08 -12.55
N ARG A 519 0.89 50.78 -12.31
CA ARG A 519 2.12 50.19 -11.73
C ARG A 519 2.39 48.86 -12.44
N LYS A 520 3.66 48.49 -12.60
CA LYS A 520 4.15 47.24 -13.25
C LYS A 520 3.27 46.06 -12.80
N ALA A 521 2.86 45.18 -13.74
CA ALA A 521 2.06 44.00 -13.43
C ALA A 521 2.72 43.23 -12.27
N ALA A 522 2.01 43.11 -11.15
CA ALA A 522 2.51 42.37 -9.99
C ALA A 522 2.78 40.92 -10.40
N SER A 523 3.96 40.39 -10.04
CA SER A 523 4.40 39.05 -10.42
C SER A 523 3.47 38.01 -9.80
N MET A 524 2.58 37.40 -10.59
CA MET A 524 1.58 36.45 -10.10
C MET A 524 2.16 35.07 -9.74
N SER A 525 3.43 34.97 -9.34
CA SER A 525 4.16 33.70 -9.23
C SER A 525 3.64 32.82 -8.09
N ILE A 526 3.47 31.52 -8.39
CA ILE A 526 3.31 30.49 -7.37
C ILE A 526 4.72 30.00 -6.98
N THR A 527 5.04 30.02 -5.69
CA THR A 527 6.39 29.72 -5.18
C THR A 527 6.54 28.24 -4.81
N PRO A 528 5.76 27.68 -3.86
CA PRO A 528 5.62 26.24 -3.68
C PRO A 528 4.26 25.73 -4.19
N VAL A 529 4.27 24.47 -4.62
CA VAL A 529 3.05 23.66 -4.82
C VAL A 529 3.30 22.28 -4.24
N LEU A 530 2.33 21.76 -3.49
CA LEU A 530 2.45 20.48 -2.80
C LEU A 530 1.18 19.65 -2.94
N TYR A 531 1.34 18.35 -3.09
CA TYR A 531 0.30 17.34 -2.90
C TYR A 531 0.26 16.90 -1.43
N LEU A 532 -0.88 17.06 -0.75
CA LEU A 532 -1.02 16.64 0.64
C LEU A 532 -1.13 15.10 0.75
N LYS A 533 -0.73 14.55 1.91
CA LYS A 533 -0.79 13.11 2.22
C LYS A 533 -2.22 12.54 2.20
N ASP A 534 -3.24 13.39 2.21
CA ASP A 534 -4.64 13.00 2.09
C ASP A 534 -5.03 12.53 0.66
N GLU A 535 -4.10 12.57 -0.30
CA GLU A 535 -4.24 12.16 -1.71
C GLU A 535 -5.29 12.96 -2.50
N VAL A 536 -5.84 14.03 -1.92
CA VAL A 536 -7.00 14.73 -2.49
C VAL A 536 -6.81 16.24 -2.47
N SER A 537 -5.86 16.75 -1.70
CA SER A 537 -5.66 18.19 -1.56
C SER A 537 -4.31 18.64 -2.09
N ILE A 538 -4.28 19.83 -2.68
CA ILE A 538 -3.08 20.54 -3.11
C ILE A 538 -2.96 21.84 -2.32
N ALA A 539 -1.78 22.10 -1.76
CA ALA A 539 -1.45 23.39 -1.16
C ALA A 539 -0.64 24.23 -2.15
N THR A 540 -1.01 25.51 -2.31
CA THR A 540 -0.27 26.48 -3.13
C THR A 540 -0.03 27.75 -2.34
N ALA A 541 1.15 28.34 -2.48
CA ALA A 541 1.42 29.67 -1.92
C ALA A 541 1.86 30.64 -3.03
N GLY A 542 1.31 31.85 -2.99
CA GLY A 542 1.60 32.91 -3.94
C GLY A 542 2.59 33.92 -3.36
N ALA A 543 3.53 34.38 -4.17
CA ALA A 543 4.55 35.35 -3.74
C ALA A 543 3.98 36.74 -3.38
N VAL A 544 2.76 37.06 -3.81
CA VAL A 544 2.19 38.43 -3.70
C VAL A 544 1.03 38.51 -2.72
N ASP A 545 0.29 37.42 -2.54
CA ASP A 545 -0.91 37.45 -1.69
C ASP A 545 -0.63 37.05 -0.24
N SER A 546 0.60 36.63 0.11
CA SER A 546 1.00 36.14 1.45
C SER A 546 -0.02 35.13 2.03
N ILE A 547 -0.69 34.40 1.14
CA ILE A 547 -1.79 33.50 1.46
C ILE A 547 -1.44 32.11 0.96
N VAL A 548 -1.61 31.13 1.84
CA VAL A 548 -1.62 29.71 1.46
C VAL A 548 -3.04 29.32 1.12
N LYS A 549 -3.22 28.69 -0.04
CA LYS A 549 -4.50 28.21 -0.56
C LYS A 549 -4.50 26.70 -0.65
N PHE A 550 -5.59 26.11 -0.20
CA PHE A 550 -5.83 24.68 -0.32
C PHE A 550 -6.89 24.42 -1.40
N TRP A 551 -6.58 23.46 -2.27
CA TRP A 551 -7.37 23.09 -3.45
C TRP A 551 -7.71 21.62 -3.38
N ASP A 552 -8.96 21.25 -3.62
CA ASP A 552 -9.35 19.86 -3.81
C ASP A 552 -9.07 19.43 -5.25
N THR A 553 -8.33 18.34 -5.45
CA THR A 553 -7.90 17.84 -6.77
C THR A 553 -9.06 17.33 -7.62
N ARG A 554 -10.20 16.99 -6.98
CA ARG A 554 -11.39 16.47 -7.66
C ARG A 554 -12.23 17.57 -8.29
N SER A 555 -12.28 18.74 -7.65
CA SER A 555 -13.10 19.87 -8.06
C SER A 555 -12.28 21.05 -8.59
N LEU A 556 -10.98 21.08 -8.27
CA LEU A 556 -10.04 22.19 -8.50
C LEU A 556 -10.59 23.55 -8.02
N LYS A 557 -11.45 23.51 -6.99
CA LYS A 557 -11.98 24.69 -6.33
C LYS A 557 -11.20 24.96 -5.05
N ASN A 558 -11.03 26.24 -4.75
CA ASN A 558 -10.45 26.65 -3.49
C ASN A 558 -11.40 26.25 -2.35
N VAL A 559 -10.85 25.54 -1.36
CA VAL A 559 -11.60 25.05 -0.20
C VAL A 559 -11.33 25.94 1.02
N VAL A 560 -10.07 26.35 1.23
CA VAL A 560 -9.64 27.14 2.38
C VAL A 560 -8.53 28.11 2.00
N THR A 561 -8.59 29.34 2.55
CA THR A 561 -7.56 30.39 2.43
C THR A 561 -7.01 30.73 3.82
N GLN A 562 -5.68 30.69 4.01
CA GLN A 562 -5.01 31.05 5.25
C GLN A 562 -4.14 32.29 5.05
N THR A 563 -4.32 33.31 5.88
CA THR A 563 -3.67 34.63 5.76
C THR A 563 -2.57 34.79 6.81
N SER A 564 -1.40 35.31 6.42
CA SER A 564 -0.45 35.84 7.40
C SER A 564 -1.07 37.01 8.19
N PRO A 565 -0.82 37.14 9.50
CA PRO A 565 -1.34 38.24 10.31
C PRO A 565 -0.75 39.61 9.92
N HIS A 566 0.37 39.64 9.19
CA HIS A 566 1.02 40.86 8.72
C HIS A 566 1.17 40.89 7.19
N LEU A 567 0.86 42.05 6.62
CA LEU A 567 0.52 42.30 5.21
C LEU A 567 1.75 42.52 4.30
N GLU A 568 2.91 41.96 4.65
CA GLU A 568 4.16 42.13 3.89
C GLU A 568 4.68 40.80 3.34
N SER A 569 5.50 40.95 2.30
CA SER A 569 5.91 39.94 1.31
C SER A 569 6.49 38.67 1.94
N THR A 570 5.90 37.51 1.62
CA THR A 570 6.53 36.21 1.86
C THR A 570 7.44 35.87 0.69
N GLU A 571 8.75 35.92 0.89
CA GLU A 571 9.69 35.66 -0.21
C GLU A 571 9.93 34.17 -0.45
N LYS A 572 9.96 33.33 0.60
CA LYS A 572 10.15 31.87 0.46
C LYS A 572 9.42 31.07 1.53
N SER A 573 8.79 29.98 1.09
CA SER A 573 8.10 29.03 1.95
C SER A 573 8.48 27.61 1.54
N ILE A 574 8.89 26.81 2.52
CA ILE A 574 9.18 25.39 2.39
C ILE A 574 8.17 24.60 3.24
N ILE A 575 8.02 23.31 3.00
CA ILE A 575 7.11 22.46 3.77
C ILE A 575 7.96 21.34 4.37
N SER A 576 7.68 20.96 5.61
CA SER A 576 8.38 19.87 6.27
C SER A 576 8.25 18.56 5.48
N PRO A 577 9.26 17.67 5.53
CA PRO A 577 9.23 16.39 4.81
C PRO A 577 8.04 15.49 5.19
N ASP A 578 7.51 15.66 6.40
CA ASP A 578 6.33 14.95 6.88
C ASP A 578 5.00 15.48 6.29
N ALA A 579 5.03 16.57 5.52
CA ALA A 579 3.89 17.31 4.99
C ALA A 579 2.85 17.76 6.04
N ALA A 580 3.23 17.76 7.33
CA ALA A 580 2.37 18.18 8.43
C ALA A 580 2.52 19.66 8.78
N HIS A 581 3.66 20.27 8.43
CA HIS A 581 4.00 21.64 8.80
C HIS A 581 4.48 22.47 7.60
N ILE A 582 3.90 23.65 7.37
CA ILE A 582 4.37 24.60 6.36
C ILE A 582 5.25 25.62 7.06
N LEU A 583 6.46 25.83 6.55
CA LEU A 583 7.43 26.76 7.09
C LEU A 583 7.67 27.92 6.12
N SER A 584 7.34 29.14 6.54
CA SER A 584 7.48 30.33 5.69
C SER A 584 8.40 31.36 6.33
N GLY A 585 9.37 31.84 5.56
CA GLY A 585 10.19 33.01 5.89
C GLY A 585 9.51 34.29 5.41
N SER A 586 9.65 35.35 6.19
CA SER A 586 9.00 36.64 5.96
C SER A 586 10.00 37.80 6.05
N SER A 587 9.63 38.89 5.38
CA SER A 587 10.39 40.16 5.33
C SER A 587 10.44 40.89 6.66
N ASP A 588 9.62 40.50 7.63
CA ASP A 588 9.61 41.00 9.02
C ASP A 588 10.69 40.39 9.93
N GLY A 589 11.55 39.51 9.38
CA GLY A 589 12.61 38.83 10.12
C GLY A 589 12.16 37.60 10.92
N ASN A 590 10.89 37.20 10.79
CA ASN A 590 10.35 36.02 11.47
C ASN A 590 10.20 34.83 10.51
N ALA A 591 10.26 33.63 11.08
CA ALA A 591 9.80 32.42 10.42
C ALA A 591 8.50 31.94 11.06
N TYR A 592 7.58 31.44 10.24
CA TYR A 592 6.25 31.00 10.65
C TYR A 592 6.07 29.53 10.34
N ILE A 593 5.58 28.76 11.32
CA ILE A 593 5.22 27.35 11.17
C ILE A 593 3.70 27.22 11.25
N TRP A 594 3.10 26.64 10.21
CA TRP A 594 1.68 26.38 10.12
C TRP A 594 1.40 24.89 10.16
N GLN A 595 0.43 24.45 10.96
CA GLN A 595 -0.01 23.05 10.95
C GLN A 595 -1.03 22.83 9.82
N VAL A 596 -0.72 21.92 8.90
CA VAL A 596 -1.59 21.59 7.75
C VAL A 596 -2.93 21.01 8.20
N ASN A 597 -2.94 20.23 9.28
CA ASN A 597 -4.13 19.57 9.80
C ASN A 597 -5.07 20.52 10.56
N LYS A 598 -4.62 21.74 10.89
CA LYS A 598 -5.37 22.72 11.67
C LYS A 598 -5.29 24.12 11.03
N PRO A 599 -5.94 24.32 9.87
CA PRO A 599 -5.82 25.54 9.09
C PRO A 599 -6.45 26.79 9.74
N GLN A 600 -7.13 26.64 10.89
CA GLN A 600 -7.73 27.73 11.65
C GLN A 600 -6.89 28.17 12.85
N GLU A 601 -5.83 27.44 13.21
CA GLU A 601 -4.94 27.83 14.31
C GLU A 601 -3.89 28.83 13.83
N ASP A 602 -3.50 29.73 14.73
CA ASP A 602 -2.45 30.72 14.49
C ASP A 602 -1.08 30.03 14.32
N PRO A 603 -0.17 30.59 13.50
CA PRO A 603 1.13 29.99 13.27
C PRO A 603 2.02 30.08 14.51
N VAL A 604 2.91 29.10 14.68
CA VAL A 604 4.02 29.22 15.61
C VAL A 604 5.04 30.20 15.02
N ILE A 605 5.36 31.26 15.76
CA ILE A 605 6.27 32.32 15.31
C ILE A 605 7.66 32.08 15.90
N LEU A 606 8.64 31.85 15.04
CA LEU A 606 10.06 31.80 15.38
C LEU A 606 10.68 33.19 15.22
N LYS A 607 10.98 33.83 16.35
CA LYS A 607 11.61 35.15 16.40
C LYS A 607 13.10 34.99 16.71
N SER A 608 13.97 35.08 15.71
CA SER A 608 15.42 34.93 15.91
C SER A 608 16.28 35.81 15.02
N HIS A 609 15.78 36.34 13.91
CA HIS A 609 16.60 37.05 12.93
C HIS A 609 16.29 38.55 12.93
N ASP A 610 17.35 39.37 12.97
CA ASP A 610 17.26 40.85 12.95
C ASP A 610 16.98 41.41 11.54
N GLY A 611 16.91 40.55 10.52
CA GLY A 611 16.67 40.91 9.12
C GLY A 611 15.88 39.83 8.39
N GLU A 612 15.52 40.10 7.14
CA GLU A 612 14.63 39.26 6.32
C GLU A 612 15.09 37.79 6.22
N VAL A 613 14.14 36.87 6.46
CA VAL A 613 14.37 35.43 6.32
C VAL A 613 14.25 35.04 4.86
N THR A 614 15.37 35.09 4.15
CA THR A 614 15.44 34.88 2.69
C THR A 614 15.50 33.40 2.26
N ALA A 615 15.72 32.46 3.18
CA ALA A 615 15.75 31.03 2.90
C ALA A 615 15.37 30.25 4.14
N VAL A 616 14.64 29.15 3.94
CA VAL A 616 14.27 28.25 5.02
C VAL A 616 14.35 26.81 4.55
N ASP A 617 14.85 25.92 5.41
CA ASP A 617 15.02 24.50 5.15
C ASP A 617 14.72 23.67 6.41
N CYS A 618 14.36 22.40 6.24
CA CYS A 618 13.98 21.48 7.31
C CYS A 618 14.93 20.29 7.35
N SER A 619 15.69 20.11 8.44
CA SER A 619 16.57 18.95 8.64
C SER A 619 15.98 17.93 9.62
N HIS A 620 16.19 16.64 9.37
CA HIS A 620 15.78 15.52 10.25
C HIS A 620 16.74 15.21 11.41
N LEU A 621 17.69 16.10 11.70
CA LEU A 621 18.68 15.87 12.77
C LEU A 621 18.03 16.05 14.14
N GLU A 622 17.80 14.94 14.84
CA GLU A 622 17.76 14.94 16.30
C GLU A 622 19.16 15.36 16.77
N LEU A 623 19.32 16.61 17.18
CA LEU A 623 20.47 17.03 17.95
C LEU A 623 20.33 16.36 19.32
N SER A 624 21.06 15.28 19.54
CA SER A 624 21.23 14.67 20.84
C SER A 624 21.73 15.73 21.83
N GLU A 625 20.95 16.03 22.87
CA GLU A 625 21.45 16.73 24.06
C GLU A 625 22.35 15.83 24.92
#